data_AF-A0A534LUP1-F1
#
_entry.id   AF-A0A534LUP1-F1
#
_cell.length_a   1.000
_cell.length_b   1.000
_cell.length_c   1.000
_cell.angle_alpha   90.00
_cell.angle_beta   90.00
_cell.angle_gamma   90.00
#
_symmetry.space_group_name_H-M   'P 1'
#
loop_
_entity.id
_entity.type
_entity.pdbx_description
1 polymer ?
#
loop_
_entity_poly.entity_id
_entity_poly.type
_entity_poly.pdbx_seq_one_letter_code
_entity_poly.pdbx_strand_id
1 'polypeptide(L)'
;RGRILFKYIIPRIMPYTFALVALSVPAFIFVEASLSFLGLGDPVLPTWGAIIGEAYTQGALFYGWWWWIVFPSAGIIYTTIGFALLGYAFDKVLNPRLREE
;
A
#
# COMPACT_ATOMS: atom_id res chain seq x y z
N ARG A 1 4.13 -16.83 31.69
CA ARG A 1 4.15 -15.37 31.40
C ARG A 1 3.50 -15.01 30.06
N GLY A 2 3.67 -15.79 28.98
CA GLY A 2 3.03 -15.53 27.67
C GLY A 2 1.49 -15.51 27.66
N ARG A 3 0.82 -16.24 28.57
CA ARG A 3 -0.66 -16.29 28.65
C ARG A 3 -1.29 -14.90 28.81
N ILE A 4 -0.65 -13.99 29.55
CA ILE A 4 -1.18 -12.63 29.75
C ILE A 4 -1.09 -11.82 28.45
N LEU A 5 0.05 -11.95 27.77
CA LEU A 5 0.33 -11.23 26.53
C LEU A 5 -0.64 -11.62 25.41
N PHE A 6 -0.80 -12.93 25.15
CA PHE A 6 -1.66 -13.42 24.06
C PHE A 6 -3.17 -13.41 24.39
N LYS A 7 -3.57 -13.49 25.66
CA LYS A 7 -5.00 -13.56 26.03
C LYS A 7 -5.61 -12.21 26.38
N TYR A 8 -4.81 -11.25 26.84
CA TYR A 8 -5.33 -9.97 27.36
C TYR A 8 -4.76 -8.75 26.64
N ILE A 9 -3.47 -8.74 26.32
CA ILE A 9 -2.83 -7.57 25.71
C ILE A 9 -3.07 -7.56 24.19
N ILE A 10 -2.66 -8.62 23.49
CA ILE A 10 -2.77 -8.72 22.02
C ILE A 10 -4.21 -8.48 21.55
N PRO A 11 -5.24 -9.22 22.00
CA PRO A 11 -6.60 -9.05 21.46
C PRO A 11 -7.16 -7.64 21.65
N ARG A 12 -6.66 -6.90 22.65
CA ARG A 12 -7.13 -5.55 22.99
C ARG A 12 -6.47 -4.45 22.16
N ILE A 13 -5.20 -4.63 21.77
CA ILE A 13 -4.48 -3.67 20.91
C ILE A 13 -4.62 -3.98 19.41
N MET A 14 -4.94 -5.24 19.06
CA MET A 14 -5.04 -5.70 17.67
C MET A 14 -5.92 -4.81 16.78
N PRO A 15 -7.13 -4.38 17.18
CA PRO A 15 -7.97 -3.52 16.35
C PRO A 15 -7.25 -2.20 15.97
N TYR A 16 -6.59 -1.57 16.94
CA TYR A 16 -5.83 -0.33 16.73
C TYR A 16 -4.60 -0.56 15.84
N THR A 17 -3.85 -1.65 16.09
CA THR A 17 -2.70 -2.01 15.26
C THR A 17 -3.10 -2.27 13.81
N PHE A 18 -4.21 -2.98 13.56
CA PHE A 18 -4.67 -3.23 12.19
C PHE A 18 -5.04 -1.96 11.44
N ALA A 19 -5.65 -0.99 12.12
CA ALA A 19 -5.95 0.30 11.52
C ALA A 19 -4.69 1.09 11.16
N LEU A 20 -3.71 1.13 12.07
CA LEU A 20 -2.41 1.74 11.81
C LEU A 20 -1.70 1.09 10.61
N VAL A 21 -1.73 -0.24 10.53
CA VAL A 21 -1.19 -0.97 9.38
C VAL A 21 -1.92 -0.56 8.11
N ALA A 22 -3.26 -0.57 8.09
CA ALA A 22 -4.06 -0.18 6.93
C ALA A 22 -3.75 1.26 6.47
N LEU A 23 -3.58 2.20 7.40
CA LEU A 23 -3.19 3.59 7.12
C LEU A 23 -1.76 3.71 6.59
N SER A 24 -0.87 2.77 6.93
CA SER A 24 0.53 2.77 6.48
C SER A 24 0.73 2.10 5.12
N VAL A 25 -0.19 1.21 4.70
CA VAL A 25 -0.09 0.48 3.42
C VAL A 25 0.11 1.40 2.20
N PRO A 26 -0.63 2.52 2.04
CA PRO A 26 -0.40 3.48 0.95
C PRO A 26 1.07 3.94 0.83
N ALA A 27 1.70 4.26 1.97
CA ALA A 27 3.09 4.69 1.99
C ALA A 27 4.04 3.55 1.59
N PHE A 28 3.78 2.32 2.04
CA PHE A 28 4.57 1.15 1.65
C PHE A 28 4.45 0.81 0.17
N ILE A 29 3.25 0.91 -0.41
CA ILE A 29 3.03 0.74 -1.86
C ILE A 29 3.89 1.75 -2.63
N PHE A 30 3.88 3.02 -2.21
CA PHE A 30 4.67 4.06 -2.89
C PHE A 30 6.18 3.81 -2.78
N VAL A 31 6.67 3.41 -1.61
CA VAL A 31 8.09 3.08 -1.39
C VAL A 31 8.50 1.88 -2.23
N GLU A 32 7.74 0.78 -2.22
CA GLU A 32 8.02 -0.40 -3.02
C GLU A 32 8.02 -0.05 -4.52
N ALA A 33 7.01 0.65 -5.01
CA ALA A 33 6.93 1.04 -6.42
C ALA A 33 8.12 1.93 -6.83
N SER A 34 8.55 2.84 -5.96
CA SER A 34 9.71 3.70 -6.20
C SER A 34 11.02 2.90 -6.24
N LEU A 35 11.22 1.97 -5.32
CA LEU A 35 12.39 1.09 -5.29
C LEU A 35 12.42 0.19 -6.53
N SER A 36 11.29 -0.44 -6.87
CA SER A 36 11.16 -1.30 -8.04
C SER A 36 11.36 -0.53 -9.35
N PHE A 37 10.86 0.71 -9.45
CA PHE A 37 11.13 1.59 -10.59
C PHE A 37 12.63 1.90 -10.76
N LEU A 38 13.35 2.08 -9.64
CA LEU A 38 14.80 2.31 -9.64
C LEU A 38 15.62 1.02 -9.84
N GLY A 39 14.98 -0.15 -9.98
CA GLY A 39 15.66 -1.44 -10.09
C GLY A 39 16.22 -1.96 -8.76
N LEU A 40 15.77 -1.43 -7.63
CA LEU A 40 16.13 -1.85 -6.28
C LEU A 40 15.11 -2.81 -5.64
N GLY A 41 14.08 -3.22 -6.40
CA GLY A 41 13.08 -4.20 -6.01
C GLY A 41 13.55 -5.65 -6.20
N ASP A 42 12.62 -6.59 -6.03
CA ASP A 42 12.86 -8.00 -6.34
C ASP A 42 13.02 -8.16 -7.88
N PRO A 43 14.16 -8.67 -8.37
CA PRO A 43 14.42 -8.80 -9.81
C PRO A 43 13.68 -9.99 -10.45
N VAL A 44 13.11 -10.90 -9.66
CA VAL A 44 12.42 -12.10 -10.14
C VAL A 44 10.92 -11.87 -10.24
N LEU A 45 10.35 -11.11 -9.30
CA LEU A 45 8.90 -10.88 -9.25
C LEU A 45 8.52 -9.63 -10.05
N PRO A 46 7.65 -9.75 -11.08
CA PRO A 46 7.18 -8.58 -11.81
C PRO A 46 6.23 -7.76 -10.93
N THR A 47 6.69 -6.58 -10.50
CA THR A 47 5.87 -5.60 -9.77
C THR A 47 5.41 -4.47 -10.69
N TRP A 48 4.33 -3.76 -10.32
CA TRP A 48 3.86 -2.63 -11.13
C TRP A 48 4.89 -1.49 -11.20
N GLY A 49 5.68 -1.27 -10.14
CA GLY A 49 6.78 -0.31 -10.18
C GLY A 49 7.89 -0.72 -11.15
N ALA A 50 8.26 -2.00 -11.17
CA ALA A 50 9.25 -2.55 -12.09
C ALA A 50 8.78 -2.42 -13.55
N ILE A 51 7.51 -2.74 -13.84
CA ILE A 51 6.91 -2.60 -15.18
C ILE A 51 6.99 -1.15 -15.67
N ILE A 52 6.75 -0.17 -14.80
CA ILE A 52 6.88 1.26 -15.15
C ILE A 52 8.35 1.60 -15.44
N GLY A 53 9.29 1.06 -14.67
CA GLY A 53 10.73 1.24 -14.88
C GLY A 53 11.21 0.65 -16.21
N GLU A 54 10.73 -0.55 -16.55
CA GLU A 54 10.98 -1.18 -17.85
C GLU A 54 10.39 -0.36 -19.00
N ALA A 55 9.14 0.11 -18.87
CA ALA A 55 8.52 0.97 -19.88
C ALA A 55 9.32 2.27 -20.09
N TYR A 56 9.87 2.84 -19.03
CA TYR A 56 10.73 4.03 -19.11
C TYR A 56 12.06 3.73 -19.81
N THR A 57 12.77 2.67 -19.41
CA THR A 57 14.08 2.31 -19.98
C THR A 57 13.99 1.87 -21.44
N GLN A 58 12.90 1.20 -21.83
CA GLN A 58 12.65 0.76 -23.21
C GLN A 58 12.06 1.86 -24.10
N GLY A 59 11.87 3.07 -23.57
CA GLY A 59 11.35 4.21 -24.33
C GLY A 59 9.91 4.02 -24.81
N ALA A 60 9.05 3.35 -24.02
CA ALA A 60 7.67 3.04 -24.37
C ALA A 60 6.89 4.26 -24.90
N LEU A 61 7.10 5.44 -24.29
CA LEU A 61 6.46 6.69 -24.72
C LEU A 61 6.93 7.16 -26.11
N PHE A 62 8.20 6.95 -26.45
CA PHE A 62 8.73 7.28 -27.78
C PHE A 62 8.13 6.39 -28.87
N TYR A 63 7.83 5.13 -28.55
CA TYR A 63 7.17 4.18 -29.46
C TYR A 63 5.63 4.26 -29.45
N GLY A 64 5.05 5.16 -28.65
CA GLY A 64 3.60 5.33 -28.53
C GLY A 64 2.90 4.27 -27.67
N TRP A 65 3.64 3.45 -26.92
CA TRP A 65 3.11 2.42 -26.02
C TRP A 65 2.71 2.98 -24.66
N TRP A 66 1.89 4.03 -24.65
CA TRP A 66 1.45 4.74 -23.45
C TRP A 66 0.75 3.84 -22.43
N TRP A 67 0.06 2.79 -22.91
CA TRP A 67 -0.65 1.82 -22.07
C TRP A 67 0.28 1.07 -21.11
N TRP A 68 1.56 0.90 -21.48
CA TRP A 68 2.56 0.20 -20.68
C TRP A 68 2.84 0.92 -19.35
N ILE A 69 2.61 2.24 -19.30
CA ILE A 69 2.74 3.04 -18.07
C ILE A 69 1.37 3.25 -17.41
N VAL A 70 0.33 3.53 -18.20
CA VAL A 70 -0.98 3.91 -17.67
C VAL A 70 -1.65 2.78 -16.89
N PHE A 71 -1.62 1.54 -17.39
CA PHE A 71 -2.25 0.41 -16.69
C PHE A 71 -1.62 0.09 -15.32
N PRO A 72 -0.30 -0.11 -15.18
CA PRO A 72 0.30 -0.34 -13.87
C PRO A 72 0.14 0.86 -12.93
N SER A 73 0.24 2.09 -13.45
CA SER A 73 0.00 3.30 -12.65
C SER A 73 -1.42 3.37 -12.11
N ALA A 74 -2.42 3.06 -12.95
CA ALA A 74 -3.81 2.99 -12.51
C ALA A 74 -4.00 1.90 -11.44
N GLY A 75 -3.38 0.73 -11.60
CA GLY A 75 -3.38 -0.34 -10.60
C GLY A 75 -2.90 0.14 -9.23
N ILE A 76 -1.73 0.81 -9.19
CA ILE A 76 -1.16 1.39 -7.97
C ILE A 76 -2.13 2.41 -7.35
N ILE A 77 -2.72 3.30 -8.15
CA ILE A 77 -3.66 4.31 -7.66
C ILE A 77 -4.90 3.65 -7.05
N TYR A 78 -5.51 2.70 -7.75
CA TYR A 78 -6.71 2.02 -7.27
C TYR A 78 -6.47 1.26 -5.96
N THR A 79 -5.37 0.52 -5.84
CA THR A 79 -5.04 -0.18 -4.59
C THR A 79 -4.74 0.79 -3.46
N THR A 80 -4.00 1.84 -3.73
CA THR A 80 -3.67 2.89 -2.76
C THR A 80 -4.94 3.55 -2.20
N ILE A 81 -5.87 3.93 -3.08
CA ILE A 81 -7.16 4.51 -2.67
C ILE A 81 -7.98 3.50 -1.87
N GLY A 82 -8.04 2.24 -2.31
CA GLY A 82 -8.74 1.18 -1.58
C GLY A 82 -8.24 1.03 -0.14
N PHE A 83 -6.93 0.96 0.06
CA PHE A 83 -6.33 0.88 1.39
C PHE A 83 -6.48 2.17 2.20
N ALA A 84 -6.37 3.34 1.56
CA ALA A 84 -6.61 4.62 2.24
C ALA A 84 -8.04 4.73 2.78
N LEU A 85 -9.04 4.33 1.99
CA LEU A 85 -10.44 4.32 2.41
C LEU A 85 -10.69 3.29 3.53
N LEU A 86 -10.07 2.11 3.46
CA LEU A 86 -10.12 1.12 4.53
C LEU A 86 -9.52 1.68 5.82
N GLY A 87 -8.35 2.31 5.75
CA GLY A 87 -7.70 2.96 6.88
C GLY A 87 -8.60 4.04 7.50
N TYR A 88 -9.23 4.88 6.67
CA TYR A 88 -10.18 5.89 7.13
C TYR A 88 -11.43 5.28 7.81
N ALA A 89 -11.98 4.21 7.25
CA ALA A 89 -13.11 3.50 7.84
C ALA A 89 -12.74 2.90 9.21
N PHE A 90 -11.53 2.32 9.32
CA PHE A 90 -11.02 1.83 10.60
C PHE A 90 -10.80 2.95 11.61
N ASP A 91 -10.19 4.06 11.20
CA ASP A 91 -9.96 5.21 12.08
C ASP A 91 -11.29 5.75 12.63
N LYS A 92 -12.33 5.84 11.78
CA LYS A 92 -13.67 6.25 12.21
C LYS A 92 -14.28 5.30 13.27
N VAL A 93 -14.07 4.00 13.15
CA VAL A 93 -14.60 3.00 14.10
C VAL A 93 -13.80 2.98 15.40
N LEU A 94 -12.50 3.23 15.32
CA LEU A 94 -11.58 3.11 16.46
C LEU A 94 -11.36 4.41 17.22
N ASN A 95 -11.66 5.55 16.62
CA ASN A 95 -11.52 6.85 17.24
C ASN A 95 -12.80 7.20 18.03
N PRO A 96 -12.80 7.06 19.37
CA PRO A 96 -13.98 7.34 20.19
C PRO A 96 -14.40 8.83 20.17
N ARG A 97 -13.53 9.74 19.70
CA ARG A 97 -13.82 11.18 19.61
C ARG A 97 -14.77 11.55 18.47
N LEU A 98 -14.88 10.72 17.43
CA LEU A 98 -15.81 10.93 16.31
C LEU A 98 -17.25 10.47 16.62
N ARG A 99 -17.49 9.99 17.86
CA ARG A 99 -18.78 9.47 18.34
C ARG A 99 -19.58 10.47 19.19
N GLU A 100 -19.00 11.64 19.49
CA GLU A 100 -19.61 12.66 20.36
C GLU A 100 -20.35 13.78 19.60
N GLU A 101 -20.58 13.64 18.29
CA GLU A 101 -21.49 14.49 17.49
C GLU A 101 -22.58 13.64 16.83
#